data_AF-A0A846D2G4-F1
#
_entry.id   AF-A0A846D2G4-F1
#
_cell.length_a   1.000
_cell.length_b   1.000
_cell.length_c   1.000
_cell.angle_alpha   90.00
_cell.angle_beta   90.00
_cell.angle_gamma   90.00
#
_symmetry.space_group_name_H-M   'P 1'
#
loop_
_entity.id
_entity.type
_entity.pdbx_description
1 polymer ?
#
loop_
_entity_poly.entity_id
_entity_poly.type
_entity_poly.pdbx_seq_one_letter_code
_entity_poly.pdbx_strand_id
1 'polypeptide(L)'
;MYIERVPNRNSPPAVLLRESYREGNKVRKRTLANLSKLPDDVIENLRIVLKGGVAVENYGEAFQIKRSLPHGHISGVLGTLNKLGVPELIDGKASKNRAVIIAMIVARIIDPCSKLATARGLNQETCGSSLSHLLGLESTDEDDLYEALDWLIARQ
;
A
#
# COMPACT_ATOMS: atom_id res chain seq x y z
N MET A 1 25.95 21.06 -2.92
CA MET A 1 25.80 21.33 -4.37
C MET A 1 24.32 21.24 -4.74
N TYR A 2 23.85 21.94 -5.76
CA TYR A 2 22.45 21.91 -6.21
C TYR A 2 22.35 22.20 -7.71
N ILE A 3 21.25 21.79 -8.34
CA ILE A 3 20.95 22.08 -9.75
C ILE A 3 20.01 23.28 -9.85
N GLU A 4 20.38 24.28 -10.63
CA GLU A 4 19.59 25.50 -10.88
C GLU A 4 19.25 25.61 -12.38
N ARG A 5 17.99 25.91 -12.71
CA ARG A 5 17.59 26.27 -14.09
C ARG A 5 17.61 27.79 -14.21
N VAL A 6 18.48 28.31 -15.06
CA VAL A 6 18.65 29.75 -15.30
C VAL A 6 17.95 30.10 -16.62
N PRO A 7 16.91 30.97 -16.61
CA PRO A 7 16.24 31.39 -17.82
C PRO A 7 17.22 31.99 -18.84
N ASN A 8 17.06 31.63 -20.10
CA ASN A 8 17.78 32.23 -21.21
C ASN A 8 16.76 32.87 -22.15
N ARG A 9 17.07 34.04 -22.70
CA ARG A 9 16.07 34.92 -23.33
C ARG A 9 15.31 34.21 -24.46
N ASN A 10 16.01 33.87 -25.54
CA ASN A 10 15.43 33.25 -26.75
C ASN A 10 15.83 31.78 -26.89
N SER A 11 16.36 31.16 -25.85
CA SER A 11 16.89 29.80 -25.90
C SER A 11 16.43 29.02 -24.67
N PRO A 12 16.46 27.68 -24.73
CA PRO A 12 16.13 26.86 -23.57
C PRO A 12 16.94 27.27 -22.33
N PRO A 13 16.36 27.17 -21.13
CA PRO A 13 17.02 27.57 -19.89
C PRO A 13 18.28 26.73 -19.67
N ALA A 14 19.36 27.38 -19.19
CA ALA A 14 20.58 26.68 -18.85
C ALA A 14 20.39 25.90 -17.55
N VAL A 15 20.74 24.63 -17.54
CA VAL A 15 20.71 23.77 -16.35
C VAL A 15 22.13 23.68 -15.79
N LEU A 16 22.36 24.18 -14.58
CA LEU A 16 23.70 24.32 -14.00
C LEU A 16 23.82 23.57 -12.68
N LEU A 17 24.91 22.82 -12.50
CA LEU A 17 25.34 22.33 -11.20
C LEU A 17 26.13 23.43 -10.50
N ARG A 18 25.68 23.83 -9.32
CA ARG A 18 26.26 24.95 -8.56
C ARG A 18 26.58 24.57 -7.13
N GLU A 19 27.45 25.35 -6.55
CA GLU A 19 27.80 25.29 -5.14
C GLU A 19 27.78 26.69 -4.53
N SER A 20 27.20 26.79 -3.34
CA SER A 20 27.26 28.00 -2.52
C SER A 20 28.44 27.90 -1.57
N TYR A 21 29.24 28.96 -1.48
CA TYR A 21 30.39 29.06 -0.58
C TYR A 21 30.42 30.43 0.10
N ARG A 22 31.20 30.58 1.17
CA ARG A 22 31.40 31.86 1.84
C ARG A 22 32.77 32.44 1.50
N GLU A 23 32.79 33.74 1.22
CA GLU A 23 33.99 34.52 1.04
C GLU A 23 33.88 35.72 2.00
N GLY A 24 34.54 35.60 3.16
CA GLY A 24 34.30 36.46 4.31
C GLY A 24 32.83 36.41 4.75
N ASN A 25 32.20 37.58 4.89
CA ASN A 25 30.79 37.71 5.29
C ASN A 25 29.78 37.60 4.13
N LYS A 26 30.23 37.28 2.90
CA LYS A 26 29.33 37.18 1.73
C LYS A 26 29.17 35.73 1.29
N VAL A 27 27.92 35.32 1.03
CA VAL A 27 27.63 34.05 0.36
C VAL A 27 27.71 34.28 -1.14
N ARG A 28 28.48 33.44 -1.83
CA ARG A 28 28.65 33.44 -3.28
C ARG A 28 28.25 32.10 -3.87
N LYS A 29 27.92 32.09 -5.16
CA LYS A 29 27.56 30.88 -5.92
C LYS A 29 28.60 30.67 -7.02
N ARG A 30 29.22 29.50 -7.11
CA ARG A 30 30.07 29.10 -8.24
C ARG A 30 29.38 28.04 -9.10
N THR A 31 29.59 28.09 -10.41
CA THR A 31 29.13 27.06 -11.34
C THR A 31 30.21 25.99 -11.44
N LEU A 32 29.83 24.73 -11.20
CA LEU A 32 30.72 23.57 -11.29
C LEU A 32 30.62 22.88 -12.64
N ALA A 33 29.40 22.78 -13.20
CA ALA A 33 29.17 22.15 -14.50
C ALA A 33 27.91 22.69 -15.19
N ASN A 34 27.87 22.59 -16.52
CA ASN A 34 26.68 22.83 -17.34
C ASN A 34 26.06 21.49 -17.74
N LEU A 35 24.83 21.26 -17.26
CA LEU A 35 24.05 20.04 -17.46
C LEU A 35 22.99 20.18 -18.56
N SER A 36 22.94 21.31 -19.29
CA SER A 36 21.86 21.62 -20.24
C SER A 36 21.73 20.65 -21.42
N LYS A 37 22.74 19.78 -21.63
CA LYS A 37 22.72 18.74 -22.66
C LYS A 37 22.15 17.40 -22.16
N LEU A 38 21.93 17.27 -20.85
CA LEU A 38 21.34 16.06 -20.29
C LEU A 38 19.82 16.07 -20.46
N PRO A 39 19.20 14.90 -20.66
CA PRO A 39 17.75 14.75 -20.61
C PRO A 39 17.15 15.23 -19.27
N ASP A 40 15.90 15.71 -19.31
CA ASP A 40 15.21 16.25 -18.13
C ASP A 40 15.04 15.20 -17.01
N ASP A 41 14.79 13.94 -17.35
CA ASP A 41 14.67 12.83 -16.40
C ASP A 41 15.99 12.56 -15.64
N VAL A 42 17.13 12.61 -16.35
CA VAL A 42 18.45 12.50 -15.72
C VAL A 42 18.70 13.68 -14.76
N ILE A 43 18.29 14.89 -15.15
CA ILE A 43 18.41 16.09 -14.30
C ILE A 43 17.57 15.97 -13.03
N GLU A 44 16.33 15.50 -13.12
CA GLU A 44 15.48 15.32 -11.94
C GLU A 44 16.01 14.20 -11.02
N ASN A 45 16.50 13.08 -11.59
CA ASN A 45 17.15 12.03 -10.80
C ASN A 45 18.40 12.56 -10.06
N LEU A 46 19.26 13.33 -10.73
CA LEU A 46 20.40 13.97 -10.10
C LEU A 46 19.99 14.93 -8.97
N ARG A 47 18.87 15.67 -9.12
CA ARG A 47 18.34 16.51 -8.03
C ARG A 47 17.94 15.70 -6.81
N ILE A 48 17.28 14.57 -7.01
CA ILE A 48 16.86 13.67 -5.91
C ILE A 48 18.10 13.17 -5.17
N VAL A 49 19.11 12.68 -5.89
CA VAL A 49 20.36 12.16 -5.30
C VAL A 49 21.14 13.26 -4.58
N LEU A 50 21.25 14.47 -5.15
CA LEU A 50 21.92 15.61 -4.52
C LEU A 50 21.22 16.10 -3.23
N LYS A 51 19.94 15.78 -3.05
CA LYS A 51 19.18 16.05 -1.81
C LYS A 51 19.26 14.91 -0.78
N GLY A 52 20.07 13.88 -1.04
CA GLY A 52 20.19 12.70 -0.17
C GLY A 52 19.24 11.56 -0.50
N GLY A 53 18.54 11.62 -1.65
CA GLY A 53 17.79 10.47 -2.17
C GLY A 53 18.72 9.37 -2.69
N VAL A 54 18.19 8.16 -2.82
CA VAL A 54 18.92 6.99 -3.32
C VAL A 54 18.49 6.72 -4.77
N ALA A 55 19.47 6.58 -5.67
CA ALA A 55 19.21 6.09 -7.01
C ALA A 55 19.05 4.56 -6.95
N VAL A 56 17.98 4.06 -7.53
CA VAL A 56 17.70 2.62 -7.61
C VAL A 56 17.89 2.22 -9.05
N GLU A 57 18.89 1.36 -9.31
CA GLU A 57 19.20 0.88 -10.67
C GLU A 57 18.13 -0.07 -11.19
N ASN A 58 17.60 -0.93 -10.30
CA ASN A 58 16.56 -1.89 -10.62
C ASN A 58 15.41 -1.77 -9.61
N TYR A 59 14.28 -1.21 -10.05
CA TYR A 59 13.07 -1.12 -9.21
C TYR A 59 12.60 -2.50 -8.71
N GLY A 60 12.85 -3.57 -9.46
CA GLY A 60 12.51 -4.93 -9.03
C GLY A 60 13.31 -5.39 -7.80
N GLU A 61 14.55 -4.92 -7.63
CA GLU A 61 15.39 -5.21 -6.47
C GLU A 61 15.14 -4.24 -5.30
N ALA A 62 14.43 -3.14 -5.55
CA ALA A 62 14.07 -2.18 -4.51
C ALA A 62 13.00 -2.72 -3.55
N PHE A 63 12.24 -3.73 -3.98
CA PHE A 63 11.14 -4.29 -3.21
C PHE A 63 11.45 -5.71 -2.76
N GLN A 64 11.27 -5.96 -1.46
CA GLN A 64 11.30 -7.29 -0.90
C GLN A 64 9.87 -7.76 -0.58
N ILE A 65 9.50 -8.91 -1.11
CA ILE A 65 8.23 -9.56 -0.75
C ILE A 65 8.34 -10.04 0.70
N LYS A 66 7.61 -9.41 1.62
CA LYS A 66 7.58 -9.80 3.04
C LYS A 66 6.67 -10.99 3.32
N ARG A 67 5.57 -11.11 2.56
CA ARG A 67 4.57 -12.17 2.70
C ARG A 67 3.76 -12.28 1.42
N SER A 68 3.40 -13.51 1.06
CA SER A 68 2.44 -13.81 -0.01
C SER A 68 1.31 -14.65 0.57
N LEU A 69 0.07 -14.22 0.34
CA LEU A 69 -1.12 -14.92 0.81
C LEU A 69 -1.90 -15.47 -0.39
N PRO A 70 -2.39 -16.72 -0.32
CA PRO A 70 -3.35 -17.23 -1.27
C PRO A 70 -4.59 -16.31 -1.39
N HIS A 71 -4.95 -15.99 -2.64
CA HIS A 71 -5.99 -15.00 -2.95
C HIS A 71 -7.09 -15.49 -3.89
N GLY A 72 -6.75 -16.32 -4.89
CA GLY A 72 -7.68 -16.69 -5.96
C GLY A 72 -8.99 -17.32 -5.48
N HIS A 73 -8.92 -18.30 -4.57
CA HIS A 73 -10.11 -18.95 -4.00
C HIS A 73 -10.95 -18.00 -3.13
N ILE A 74 -10.30 -17.12 -2.37
CA ILE A 74 -10.99 -16.09 -1.57
C ILE A 74 -11.76 -15.15 -2.48
N SER A 75 -11.10 -14.61 -3.50
CA SER A 75 -11.70 -13.67 -4.46
C SER A 75 -12.87 -14.31 -5.21
N GLY A 76 -12.74 -15.59 -5.60
CA GLY A 76 -13.82 -16.34 -6.26
C GLY A 76 -15.08 -16.46 -5.39
N VAL A 77 -14.93 -16.88 -4.13
CA VAL A 77 -16.08 -17.07 -3.22
C VAL A 77 -16.65 -15.72 -2.80
N LEU A 78 -15.83 -14.80 -2.31
CA LEU A 78 -16.28 -13.49 -1.83
C LEU A 78 -16.92 -12.66 -2.96
N GLY A 79 -16.32 -12.69 -4.15
CA GLY A 79 -16.90 -12.05 -5.34
C GLY A 79 -18.25 -12.64 -5.73
N THR A 80 -18.45 -13.95 -5.56
CA THR A 80 -19.74 -14.60 -5.81
C THR A 80 -20.78 -14.21 -4.77
N LEU A 81 -20.43 -14.19 -3.48
CA LEU A 81 -21.33 -13.72 -2.42
C LEU A 81 -21.80 -12.28 -2.66
N ASN A 82 -20.88 -11.39 -3.06
CA ASN A 82 -21.21 -10.00 -3.41
C ASN A 82 -22.15 -9.92 -4.62
N LYS A 83 -21.93 -10.72 -5.68
CA LYS A 83 -22.83 -10.76 -6.85
C LYS A 83 -24.24 -11.24 -6.50
N LEU A 84 -24.35 -12.12 -5.52
CA LEU A 84 -25.62 -12.64 -5.02
C LEU A 84 -26.30 -11.70 -4.00
N GLY A 85 -25.64 -10.60 -3.61
CA GLY A 85 -26.16 -9.65 -2.61
C GLY A 85 -26.19 -10.21 -1.18
N VAL A 86 -25.39 -11.23 -0.88
CA VAL A 86 -25.38 -11.88 0.45
C VAL A 86 -25.02 -10.89 1.57
N PRO A 87 -24.02 -9.99 1.43
CA PRO A 87 -23.76 -9.00 2.47
C PRO A 87 -24.98 -8.14 2.78
N GLU A 88 -25.69 -7.65 1.75
CA GLU A 88 -26.87 -6.81 1.90
C GLU A 88 -28.05 -7.55 2.52
N LEU A 89 -28.17 -8.86 2.28
CA LEU A 89 -29.15 -9.73 2.93
C LEU A 89 -28.87 -9.90 4.43
N ILE A 90 -27.61 -9.90 4.85
CA ILE A 90 -27.24 -9.99 6.27
C ILE A 90 -27.51 -8.65 6.98
N ASP A 91 -27.03 -7.56 6.41
CA ASP A 91 -27.33 -6.20 6.90
C ASP A 91 -27.04 -5.18 5.79
N GLY A 92 -27.98 -4.25 5.56
CA GLY A 92 -27.82 -3.21 4.55
C GLY A 92 -26.63 -2.28 4.83
N LYS A 93 -26.25 -2.12 6.10
CA LYS A 93 -25.11 -1.31 6.52
C LYS A 93 -23.84 -2.15 6.65
N ALA A 94 -22.74 -1.65 6.10
CA ALA A 94 -21.41 -2.21 6.36
C ALA A 94 -21.06 -2.09 7.85
N SER A 95 -20.67 -3.21 8.45
CA SER A 95 -20.28 -3.30 9.86
C SER A 95 -19.25 -4.41 10.08
N LYS A 96 -18.52 -4.35 11.20
CA LYS A 96 -17.60 -5.42 11.63
C LYS A 96 -18.33 -6.75 11.72
N ASN A 97 -19.48 -6.79 12.38
CA ASN A 97 -20.27 -8.02 12.55
C ASN A 97 -20.68 -8.63 11.21
N ARG A 98 -21.14 -7.81 10.25
CA ARG A 98 -21.44 -8.27 8.90
C ARG A 98 -20.21 -8.88 8.20
N ALA A 99 -19.06 -8.22 8.31
CA ALA A 99 -17.81 -8.71 7.75
C ALA A 99 -17.38 -10.04 8.39
N VAL A 100 -17.52 -10.18 9.71
CA VAL A 100 -17.22 -11.41 10.46
C VAL A 100 -18.14 -12.56 10.03
N ILE A 101 -19.45 -12.31 9.89
CA ILE A 101 -20.40 -13.32 9.36
C ILE A 101 -20.00 -13.74 7.94
N ILE A 102 -19.70 -12.79 7.06
CA ILE A 102 -19.24 -13.10 5.70
C ILE A 102 -17.95 -13.93 5.72
N ALA A 103 -16.98 -13.59 6.58
CA ALA A 103 -15.75 -14.36 6.73
C ALA A 103 -16.02 -15.80 7.16
N MET A 104 -16.93 -16.03 8.11
CA MET A 104 -17.32 -17.37 8.54
C MET A 104 -18.03 -18.15 7.42
N ILE A 105 -18.88 -17.51 6.61
CA ILE A 105 -19.50 -18.13 5.44
C ILE A 105 -18.42 -18.53 4.42
N VAL A 106 -17.51 -17.62 4.08
CA VAL A 106 -16.40 -17.89 3.15
C VAL A 106 -15.53 -19.03 3.65
N ALA A 107 -15.13 -19.02 4.92
CA ALA A 107 -14.35 -20.09 5.54
C ALA A 107 -15.06 -21.43 5.45
N ARG A 108 -16.38 -21.47 5.68
CA ARG A 108 -17.20 -22.69 5.55
C ARG A 108 -17.33 -23.21 4.13
N ILE A 109 -17.24 -22.37 3.12
CA ILE A 109 -17.28 -22.79 1.71
C ILE A 109 -15.93 -23.36 1.27
N ILE A 110 -14.83 -22.76 1.73
CA ILE A 110 -13.48 -23.04 1.23
C ILE A 110 -12.82 -24.20 1.97
N ASP A 111 -12.81 -24.15 3.29
CA ASP A 111 -12.15 -25.14 4.14
C ASP A 111 -12.83 -25.18 5.52
N PRO A 112 -13.97 -25.88 5.65
CA PRO A 112 -14.77 -25.88 6.88
C PRO A 112 -13.98 -26.39 8.10
N CYS A 113 -13.79 -25.51 9.08
CA CYS A 113 -13.02 -25.78 10.29
C CYS A 113 -13.77 -25.35 11.57
N SER A 114 -13.13 -25.55 12.74
CA SER A 114 -13.64 -25.03 14.02
C SER A 114 -13.63 -23.49 14.07
N LYS A 115 -14.37 -22.90 15.02
CA LYS A 115 -14.39 -21.45 15.29
C LYS A 115 -13.00 -20.92 15.62
N LEU A 116 -12.30 -21.57 16.54
CA LEU A 116 -10.92 -21.23 16.88
C LEU A 116 -9.97 -21.28 15.67
N ALA A 117 -10.08 -22.30 14.81
CA ALA A 117 -9.26 -22.40 13.60
C ALA A 117 -9.59 -21.27 12.60
N THR A 118 -10.87 -20.93 12.47
CA THR A 118 -11.33 -19.81 11.65
C THR A 118 -10.77 -18.48 12.18
N ALA A 119 -10.88 -18.22 13.49
CA ALA A 119 -10.34 -17.02 14.13
C ALA A 119 -8.82 -16.88 13.93
N ARG A 120 -8.06 -17.98 14.12
CA ARG A 120 -6.62 -18.02 13.79
C ARG A 120 -6.36 -17.73 12.32
N GLY A 121 -7.19 -18.24 11.42
CA GLY A 121 -7.10 -17.95 9.99
C GLY A 121 -7.36 -16.48 9.63
N LEU A 122 -8.01 -15.72 10.51
CA LEU A 122 -8.29 -14.30 10.32
C LEU A 122 -7.26 -13.37 10.98
N ASN A 123 -6.62 -13.79 12.06
CA ASN A 123 -5.64 -12.96 12.75
C ASN A 123 -4.43 -12.60 11.85
N GLN A 124 -3.96 -11.35 11.94
CA GLN A 124 -2.90 -10.78 11.11
C GLN A 124 -1.64 -11.64 11.07
N GLU A 125 -1.22 -12.19 12.21
CA GLU A 125 0.03 -12.94 12.30
C GLU A 125 -0.11 -14.35 11.72
N THR A 126 -1.28 -14.97 11.91
CA THR A 126 -1.51 -16.38 11.57
C THR A 126 -2.34 -16.59 10.30
N CYS A 127 -2.80 -15.53 9.62
CA CYS A 127 -3.70 -15.68 8.48
C CYS A 127 -3.10 -16.50 7.33
N GLY A 128 -3.84 -17.51 6.88
CA GLY A 128 -3.43 -18.41 5.80
C GLY A 128 -3.85 -17.94 4.41
N SER A 129 -4.62 -16.87 4.31
CA SER A 129 -5.16 -16.35 3.05
C SER A 129 -5.44 -14.84 3.16
N SER A 130 -5.76 -14.22 2.03
CA SER A 130 -6.14 -12.81 1.96
C SER A 130 -7.53 -12.47 2.54
N LEU A 131 -8.30 -13.45 3.05
CA LEU A 131 -9.69 -13.25 3.51
C LEU A 131 -9.82 -12.12 4.52
N SER A 132 -9.01 -12.19 5.58
CA SER A 132 -9.05 -11.20 6.65
C SER A 132 -8.76 -9.80 6.15
N HIS A 133 -7.74 -9.66 5.29
CA HIS A 133 -7.33 -8.38 4.74
C HIS A 133 -8.41 -7.74 3.86
N LEU A 134 -9.10 -8.54 3.05
CA LEU A 134 -10.19 -8.04 2.20
C LEU A 134 -11.41 -7.57 2.99
N LEU A 135 -11.58 -8.08 4.22
CA LEU A 135 -12.72 -7.78 5.09
C LEU A 135 -12.36 -6.85 6.27
N GLY A 136 -11.09 -6.48 6.43
CA GLY A 136 -10.61 -5.64 7.53
C GLY A 136 -10.72 -6.32 8.90
N LEU A 137 -10.42 -7.62 8.98
CA LEU A 137 -10.60 -8.47 10.16
C LEU A 137 -9.27 -8.93 10.79
N GLU A 138 -8.18 -8.21 10.52
CA GLU A 138 -6.84 -8.64 10.92
C GLU A 138 -6.66 -8.76 12.44
N SER A 139 -7.52 -8.10 13.23
CA SER A 139 -7.52 -8.17 14.69
C SER A 139 -8.65 -9.03 15.27
N THR A 140 -9.30 -9.87 14.46
CA THR A 140 -10.44 -10.69 14.90
C THR A 140 -10.00 -11.96 15.63
N ASP A 141 -10.65 -12.24 16.76
CA ASP A 141 -10.47 -13.45 17.56
C ASP A 141 -11.75 -14.31 17.60
N GLU A 142 -11.76 -15.33 18.46
CA GLU A 142 -12.90 -16.26 18.57
C GLU A 142 -14.12 -15.60 19.23
N ASP A 143 -13.93 -14.67 20.18
CA ASP A 143 -15.03 -13.99 20.88
C ASP A 143 -15.80 -13.09 19.90
N ASP A 144 -15.08 -12.35 19.05
CA ASP A 144 -15.67 -11.60 17.93
C ASP A 144 -16.57 -12.48 17.03
N LEU A 145 -16.19 -13.75 16.80
CA LEU A 145 -17.00 -14.67 16.00
C LEU A 145 -18.30 -15.06 16.71
N TYR A 146 -18.28 -15.27 18.03
CA TYR A 146 -19.49 -15.56 18.80
C TYR A 146 -20.38 -14.33 18.91
N GLU A 147 -19.81 -13.16 19.22
CA GLU A 147 -20.56 -11.90 19.30
C GLU A 147 -21.26 -11.58 17.96
N ALA A 148 -20.60 -11.82 16.83
CA ALA A 148 -21.21 -11.63 15.52
C ALA A 148 -22.38 -12.60 15.27
N LEU A 149 -22.31 -13.84 15.76
CA LEU A 149 -23.41 -14.81 15.64
C LEU A 149 -24.59 -14.42 16.53
N ASP A 150 -24.33 -14.00 17.77
CA ASP A 150 -25.38 -13.52 18.69
C ASP A 150 -26.06 -12.28 18.10
N TRP A 151 -25.28 -11.36 17.55
CA TRP A 151 -25.77 -10.20 16.81
C TRP A 151 -26.65 -10.59 15.62
N LEU A 152 -26.28 -11.65 14.88
CA LEU A 152 -27.06 -12.12 13.74
C LEU A 152 -28.39 -12.75 14.18
N ILE A 153 -28.36 -13.61 15.21
CA ILE A 153 -29.55 -14.28 15.75
C ILE A 153 -30.57 -13.26 16.27
N ALA A 154 -30.12 -12.19 16.93
CA ALA A 154 -31.01 -11.15 17.45
C ALA A 154 -31.78 -10.37 16.36
N ARG A 155 -31.47 -10.59 15.07
CA ARG A 155 -32.03 -9.88 13.91
C ARG A 155 -32.81 -10.79 12.96
N GLN A 156 -32.98 -12.07 13.31
CA GLN A 156 -33.79 -13.05 12.59
C GLN A 156 -35.17 -13.20 13.22
#